data_AF-A0A4R7V5E5-F1
#
_entry.id   AF-A0A4R7V5E5-F1
#
_cell.length_a   1.000
_cell.length_b   1.000
_cell.length_c   1.000
_cell.angle_alpha   90.00
_cell.angle_beta   90.00
_cell.angle_gamma   90.00
#
_symmetry.space_group_name_H-M   'P 1'
#
loop_
_entity.id
_entity.type
_entity.pdbx_description
1 polymer ?
#
loop_
_entity_poly.entity_id
_entity_poly.type
_entity_poly.pdbx_seq_one_letter_code
_entity_poly.pdbx_strand_id
1 'polypeptide(L)'
;MSALEVSASRYSLTVDATQTFESLSDVAENESGDRLRDALAMALTAKVTYATVADRVVTSEDIRPGPGDSPDLTCMSCPAPWSIVKTLESAGFLTAQNVLVELTGDTYLSEGRSVTIINVVKPFTVVTVDYGFSSSERWTATDQSDAVPAGWYLLGEVREHFDTKAIACAVGMNELPDDVVAWLFELEGFGASTCLAGCSSCGSQWRAESGDWTFHPDGCDVGSWVYDDADDFHADTIACPECETGRVGFTVH
;
A
#
# COMPACT_ATOMS: atom_id res chain seq x y z
N MET A 1 10.61 17.62 -42.58
CA MET A 1 10.92 17.60 -41.14
C MET A 1 9.85 16.73 -40.51
N SER A 2 10.25 15.64 -39.85
CA SER A 2 9.30 14.72 -39.22
C SER A 2 8.59 15.43 -38.08
N ALA A 3 7.26 15.34 -38.06
CA ALA A 3 6.47 15.73 -36.90
C ALA A 3 6.95 14.89 -35.72
N LEU A 4 7.44 15.55 -34.67
CA LEU A 4 7.58 14.90 -33.37
C LEU A 4 6.15 14.67 -32.87
N GLU A 5 5.73 13.41 -32.80
CA GLU A 5 4.57 13.01 -32.01
C GLU A 5 4.85 13.42 -30.55
N VAL A 6 4.20 14.48 -30.10
CA VAL A 6 4.24 14.91 -28.70
C VAL A 6 3.02 14.31 -28.02
N SER A 7 3.29 13.27 -27.25
CA SER A 7 2.32 12.63 -26.35
C SER A 7 1.91 13.62 -25.24
N ALA A 8 0.63 13.62 -24.86
CA ALA A 8 0.06 14.33 -23.70
C ALA A 8 0.68 13.92 -22.33
N SER A 9 1.78 13.17 -22.34
CA SER A 9 2.50 12.64 -21.19
C SER A 9 3.30 13.68 -20.37
N ARG A 10 3.26 14.97 -20.70
CA ARG A 10 4.05 15.99 -19.97
C ARG A 10 3.41 16.51 -18.68
N TYR A 11 2.12 16.26 -18.46
CA TYR A 11 1.43 16.64 -17.23
C TYR A 11 0.64 15.43 -16.71
N SER A 12 1.34 14.49 -16.07
CA SER A 12 0.71 13.44 -15.27
C SER A 12 0.73 13.87 -13.80
N LEU A 13 -0.45 14.00 -13.19
CA LEU A 13 -0.58 14.16 -11.75
C LEU A 13 -0.44 12.77 -11.13
N THR A 14 0.59 12.58 -10.31
CA THR A 14 0.80 11.32 -9.60
C THR A 14 1.13 11.60 -8.14
N VAL A 15 0.29 11.12 -7.24
CA VAL A 15 0.57 11.02 -5.79
C VAL A 15 1.27 9.69 -5.56
N ASP A 16 2.41 9.71 -4.87
CA ASP A 16 3.10 8.48 -4.51
C ASP A 16 2.26 7.72 -3.46
N ALA A 17 1.79 6.53 -3.85
CA ALA A 17 1.01 5.68 -2.96
C ALA A 17 1.74 5.37 -1.64
N THR A 18 3.06 5.26 -1.68
CA THR A 18 3.90 5.03 -0.50
C THR A 18 3.84 6.22 0.46
N GLN A 19 3.87 7.46 -0.06
CA GLN A 19 3.82 8.68 0.75
C GLN A 19 2.50 8.79 1.53
N THR A 20 1.39 8.34 0.94
CA THR A 20 0.10 8.36 1.65
C THR A 20 0.06 7.42 2.87
N PHE A 21 0.92 6.40 2.91
CA PHE A 21 1.07 5.51 4.06
C PHE A 21 2.00 6.08 5.15
N GLU A 22 2.73 7.17 4.88
CA GLU A 22 3.45 7.91 5.92
C GLU A 22 2.45 8.49 6.93
N SER A 23 1.36 9.11 6.46
CA SER A 23 0.26 9.58 7.33
C SER A 23 -0.36 8.48 8.19
N LEU A 24 -0.48 7.26 7.65
CA LEU A 24 -0.98 6.11 8.41
C LEU A 24 0.02 5.68 9.48
N SER A 25 1.32 5.69 9.15
CA SER A 25 2.39 5.31 10.06
C SER A 25 2.51 6.30 11.22
N ASP A 26 2.47 7.60 10.94
CA ASP A 26 2.60 8.69 11.92
C ASP A 26 1.53 8.64 13.03
N VAL A 27 0.35 8.12 12.73
CA VAL A 27 -0.80 8.11 13.66
C VAL A 27 -0.89 6.82 14.49
N ALA A 28 -0.29 5.73 14.02
CA ALA A 28 -0.48 4.40 14.60
C ALA A 28 0.84 3.65 14.88
N GLU A 29 1.97 4.37 14.89
CA GLU A 29 3.28 3.82 15.24
C GLU A 29 3.25 3.17 16.62
N ASN A 30 3.40 1.84 16.62
CA ASN A 30 3.73 1.08 17.81
C ASN A 30 4.68 -0.04 17.43
N GLU A 31 5.50 -0.44 18.41
CA GLU A 31 6.53 -1.47 18.23
C GLU A 31 5.96 -2.79 17.68
N SER A 32 4.67 -3.08 17.91
CA SER A 32 4.04 -4.29 17.39
C SER A 32 3.84 -4.24 15.88
N GLY A 33 3.49 -3.08 15.32
CA GLY A 33 3.37 -2.85 13.87
C GLY A 33 4.70 -3.10 13.16
N ASP A 34 5.80 -2.56 13.70
CA ASP A 34 7.15 -2.81 13.18
C ASP A 34 7.49 -4.31 13.15
N ARG A 35 7.18 -5.03 14.23
CA ARG A 35 7.41 -6.49 14.29
C ARG A 35 6.64 -7.25 13.21
N LEU A 36 5.39 -6.86 12.94
CA LEU A 36 4.61 -7.46 11.85
C LEU A 36 5.21 -7.12 10.48
N ARG A 37 5.57 -5.84 10.25
CA ARG A 37 6.22 -5.40 9.01
C ARG A 37 7.49 -6.21 8.75
N ASP A 38 8.35 -6.32 9.75
CA ASP A 38 9.66 -6.95 9.64
C ASP A 38 9.55 -8.47 9.45
N ALA A 39 8.60 -9.12 10.14
CA ALA A 39 8.26 -10.53 9.95
C ALA A 39 7.81 -10.82 8.51
N LEU A 40 6.93 -9.98 7.95
CA LEU A 40 6.47 -10.14 6.57
C LEU A 40 7.56 -9.78 5.55
N ALA A 41 8.38 -8.76 5.81
CA ALA A 41 9.52 -8.39 4.97
C ALA A 41 10.58 -9.51 4.92
N MET A 42 10.83 -10.16 6.06
CA MET A 42 11.68 -11.35 6.14
C MET A 42 11.13 -12.50 5.29
N ALA A 43 9.81 -12.72 5.33
CA ALA A 43 9.14 -13.74 4.53
C ALA A 43 9.20 -13.48 3.02
N LEU A 44 9.19 -12.20 2.60
CA LEU A 44 9.28 -11.78 1.19
C LEU A 44 10.69 -11.88 0.61
N THR A 45 11.72 -11.65 1.42
CA THR A 45 13.10 -11.51 0.95
C THR A 45 13.90 -12.81 1.01
N ALA A 46 13.61 -13.67 1.98
CA ALA A 46 14.31 -14.93 2.14
C ALA A 46 13.75 -16.03 1.23
N LYS A 47 14.64 -16.93 0.78
CA LYS A 47 14.26 -18.02 -0.14
C LYS A 47 13.32 -19.04 0.48
N VAL A 48 13.54 -19.35 1.77
CA VAL A 48 12.69 -20.27 2.52
C VAL A 48 12.41 -19.72 3.91
N THR A 49 11.14 -19.54 4.21
CA THR A 49 10.66 -19.04 5.51
C THR A 49 9.52 -19.89 6.05
N TYR A 50 9.48 -19.97 7.38
CA TYR A 50 8.42 -20.63 8.12
C TYR A 50 7.86 -19.71 9.21
N ALA A 51 6.55 -19.70 9.38
CA ALA A 51 5.92 -19.18 10.60
C ALA A 51 5.75 -20.29 11.63
N THR A 52 5.93 -19.90 12.89
CA THR A 52 5.79 -20.76 14.06
C THR A 52 5.25 -19.95 15.23
N VAL A 53 4.74 -20.63 16.27
CA VAL A 53 4.29 -19.97 17.51
C VAL A 53 5.47 -19.24 18.17
N ALA A 54 5.24 -18.02 18.66
CA ALA A 54 6.29 -17.10 19.08
C ALA A 54 7.35 -17.66 20.06
N ASP A 55 6.94 -18.51 21.02
CA ASP A 55 7.85 -19.06 22.04
C ASP A 55 8.46 -20.42 21.66
N ARG A 56 8.23 -20.90 20.43
CA ARG A 56 8.76 -22.18 19.98
C ARG A 56 10.21 -22.04 19.53
N VAL A 57 11.07 -22.84 20.17
CA VAL A 57 12.43 -23.07 19.68
C VAL A 57 12.37 -23.95 18.43
N VAL A 58 12.82 -23.41 17.29
CA VAL A 58 12.96 -24.17 16.05
C VAL A 58 14.31 -24.88 16.03
N THR A 59 14.28 -26.19 15.88
CA THR A 59 15.48 -27.04 15.81
C THR A 59 15.78 -27.41 14.38
N SER A 60 16.99 -27.92 14.11
CA SER A 60 17.33 -28.43 12.78
C SER A 60 16.39 -29.56 12.35
N GLU A 61 15.94 -30.44 13.24
CA GLU A 61 15.03 -31.53 12.84
C GLU A 61 13.66 -31.02 12.39
N ASP A 62 13.20 -29.87 12.89
CA ASP A 62 11.92 -29.28 12.50
C ASP A 62 11.91 -28.80 11.03
N ILE A 63 13.07 -28.33 10.54
CA ILE A 63 13.23 -27.73 9.21
C ILE A 63 13.90 -28.68 8.22
N ARG A 64 14.02 -29.96 8.57
CA ARG A 64 14.65 -30.99 7.74
C ARG A 64 13.86 -31.19 6.43
N PRO A 65 14.52 -31.19 5.25
CA PRO A 65 13.85 -31.51 4.00
C PRO A 65 13.33 -32.96 4.00
N GLY A 66 12.04 -33.15 3.70
CA GLY A 66 11.45 -34.47 3.56
C GLY A 66 9.96 -34.51 3.87
N PRO A 67 9.31 -35.69 3.80
CA PRO A 67 7.87 -35.85 4.02
C PRO A 67 7.43 -35.73 5.49
N GLY A 68 8.28 -35.13 6.34
CA GLY A 68 7.94 -34.76 7.70
C GLY A 68 7.60 -33.28 7.72
N ASP A 69 6.41 -32.91 7.27
CA ASP A 69 5.88 -31.59 7.59
C ASP A 69 5.80 -31.52 9.12
N SER A 70 6.64 -30.69 9.74
CA SER A 70 6.47 -30.37 11.16
C SER A 70 5.10 -29.70 11.26
N PRO A 71 4.12 -30.29 11.97
CA PRO A 71 2.72 -29.81 11.95
C PRO A 71 2.56 -28.39 12.50
N ASP A 72 3.63 -27.85 13.08
CA ASP A 72 3.67 -26.56 13.75
C ASP A 72 4.50 -25.51 12.99
N LEU A 73 5.07 -25.88 11.83
CA LEU A 73 5.72 -24.94 10.92
C LEU A 73 4.82 -24.72 9.70
N THR A 74 4.57 -23.46 9.40
CA THR A 74 3.83 -23.06 8.19
C THR A 74 4.80 -22.46 7.19
N CYS A 75 5.03 -23.13 6.06
CA CYS A 75 5.88 -22.58 5.00
C CYS A 75 5.24 -21.32 4.41
N MET A 76 5.98 -20.21 4.39
CA MET A 76 5.51 -18.90 3.92
C MET A 76 6.27 -18.41 2.67
N SER A 77 6.94 -19.33 1.96
CA SER A 77 7.78 -18.98 0.82
C SER A 77 6.90 -18.62 -0.39
N CYS A 78 6.42 -17.38 -0.41
CA CYS A 78 5.51 -16.84 -1.41
C CYS A 78 6.02 -15.48 -1.91
N PRO A 79 5.89 -15.18 -3.21
CA PRO A 79 6.44 -13.97 -3.79
C PRO A 79 5.61 -12.70 -3.51
N ALA A 80 4.46 -12.81 -2.84
CA ALA A 80 3.53 -11.70 -2.63
C ALA A 80 3.08 -11.60 -1.16
N PRO A 81 2.99 -10.39 -0.57
CA PRO A 81 2.65 -10.22 0.84
C PRO A 81 1.24 -10.72 1.15
N TRP A 82 0.26 -10.45 0.28
CA TRP A 82 -1.09 -11.00 0.43
C TRP A 82 -1.12 -12.54 0.48
N SER A 83 -0.29 -13.23 -0.31
CA SER A 83 -0.17 -14.69 -0.26
C SER A 83 0.41 -15.18 1.07
N ILE A 84 1.36 -14.44 1.64
CA ILE A 84 1.90 -14.70 2.99
C ILE A 84 0.80 -14.53 4.04
N VAL A 85 0.05 -13.43 3.98
CA VAL A 85 -1.08 -13.17 4.88
C VAL A 85 -2.13 -14.28 4.79
N LYS A 86 -2.51 -14.72 3.58
CA LYS A 86 -3.47 -15.83 3.39
C LYS A 86 -2.93 -17.17 3.86
N THR A 87 -1.63 -17.39 3.76
CA THR A 87 -0.96 -18.57 4.30
C THR A 87 -1.03 -18.59 5.83
N LEU A 88 -0.72 -17.46 6.47
CA LEU A 88 -0.86 -17.28 7.93
C LEU A 88 -2.30 -17.43 8.40
N GLU A 89 -3.27 -16.90 7.64
CA GLU A 89 -4.71 -17.06 7.93
C GLU A 89 -5.13 -18.53 7.85
N SER A 90 -4.72 -19.24 6.80
CA SER A 90 -5.05 -20.65 6.61
C SER A 90 -4.44 -21.54 7.69
N ALA A 91 -3.28 -21.16 8.23
CA ALA A 91 -2.63 -21.81 9.36
C ALA A 91 -3.20 -21.39 10.73
N GLY A 92 -4.17 -20.46 10.76
CA GLY A 92 -4.86 -20.02 11.97
C GLY A 92 -4.05 -19.06 12.86
N PHE A 93 -3.04 -18.39 12.31
CA PHE A 93 -2.29 -17.37 13.04
C PHE A 93 -3.05 -16.04 13.13
N LEU A 94 -3.82 -15.72 12.10
CA LEU A 94 -4.51 -14.44 11.98
C LEU A 94 -5.82 -14.55 11.19
N THR A 95 -6.60 -13.49 11.18
CA THR A 95 -7.67 -13.25 10.18
C THR A 95 -7.37 -11.97 9.41
N ALA A 96 -7.69 -11.91 8.12
CA ALA A 96 -7.39 -10.73 7.29
C ALA A 96 -8.54 -10.33 6.37
N GLN A 97 -8.82 -9.03 6.32
CA GLN A 97 -9.84 -8.42 5.48
C GLN A 97 -9.31 -7.16 4.80
N ASN A 98 -9.39 -7.13 3.47
CA ASN A 98 -9.14 -5.88 2.72
C ASN A 98 -10.30 -4.93 2.94
N VAL A 99 -9.99 -3.70 3.34
CA VAL A 99 -10.99 -2.65 3.57
C VAL A 99 -10.89 -1.52 2.55
N LEU A 100 -9.71 -1.34 1.95
CA LEU A 100 -9.48 -0.38 0.88
C LEU A 100 -8.65 -1.04 -0.22
N VAL A 101 -9.06 -0.87 -1.47
CA VAL A 101 -8.30 -1.24 -2.66
C VAL A 101 -8.54 -0.15 -3.69
N GLU A 102 -7.49 0.54 -4.08
CA GLU A 102 -7.50 1.57 -5.13
C GLU A 102 -6.49 1.16 -6.19
N LEU A 103 -6.90 1.22 -7.45
CA LEU A 103 -6.01 0.94 -8.58
C LEU A 103 -5.33 2.24 -9.03
N THR A 104 -4.28 2.07 -9.82
CA THR A 104 -3.59 3.20 -10.46
C THR A 104 -4.58 4.03 -11.26
N GLY A 105 -4.62 5.33 -10.98
CA GLY A 105 -5.57 6.27 -11.58
C GLY A 105 -6.86 6.52 -10.80
N ASP A 106 -7.24 5.68 -9.83
CA ASP A 106 -8.50 5.85 -9.07
C ASP A 106 -8.49 7.07 -8.13
N THR A 107 -7.31 7.63 -7.82
CA THR A 107 -7.12 8.82 -6.95
C THR A 107 -5.82 9.57 -7.26
N TYR A 108 -5.48 9.71 -8.55
CA TYR A 108 -4.17 10.23 -9.01
C TYR A 108 -2.96 9.45 -8.49
N LEU A 109 -3.13 8.23 -7.97
CA LEU A 109 -2.02 7.44 -7.45
C LEU A 109 -1.06 7.02 -8.56
N SER A 110 0.25 7.09 -8.29
CA SER A 110 1.30 6.58 -9.18
C SER A 110 1.22 5.06 -9.35
N GLU A 111 0.73 4.37 -8.32
CA GLU A 111 0.57 2.93 -8.22
C GLU A 111 -0.67 2.62 -7.37
N GLY A 112 -1.33 1.49 -7.62
CA GLY A 112 -2.43 1.05 -6.77
C GLY A 112 -1.97 0.83 -5.33
N ARG A 113 -2.93 0.93 -4.41
CA ARG A 113 -2.69 0.72 -2.98
C ARG A 113 -3.84 -0.03 -2.35
N SER A 114 -3.58 -0.57 -1.17
CA SER A 114 -4.61 -1.24 -0.40
C SER A 114 -4.31 -1.18 1.08
N VAL A 115 -5.38 -1.19 1.86
CA VAL A 115 -5.30 -1.38 3.31
C VAL A 115 -6.02 -2.66 3.70
N THR A 116 -5.31 -3.48 4.47
CA THR A 116 -5.79 -4.73 5.02
C THR A 116 -5.86 -4.63 6.53
N ILE A 117 -7.03 -4.94 7.10
CA ILE A 117 -7.16 -5.20 8.53
C ILE A 117 -6.67 -6.60 8.82
N ILE A 118 -5.78 -6.74 9.79
CA ILE A 118 -5.26 -8.01 10.28
C ILE A 118 -5.58 -8.14 11.78
N ASN A 119 -6.13 -9.27 12.19
CA ASN A 119 -6.21 -9.68 13.58
C ASN A 119 -5.25 -10.83 13.82
N VAL A 120 -4.15 -10.62 14.52
CA VAL A 120 -3.29 -11.72 14.96
C VAL A 120 -3.94 -12.37 16.16
N VAL A 121 -4.51 -13.56 15.96
CA VAL A 121 -5.17 -14.33 17.01
C VAL A 121 -4.19 -15.22 17.77
N LYS A 122 -3.09 -15.61 17.12
CA LYS A 122 -2.05 -16.45 17.70
C LYS A 122 -0.68 -15.82 17.44
N PRO A 123 0.05 -15.40 18.49
CA PRO A 123 1.38 -14.82 18.34
C PRO A 123 2.34 -15.75 17.60
N PHE A 124 3.14 -15.18 16.71
CA PHE A 124 4.03 -15.95 15.84
C PHE A 124 5.39 -15.26 15.64
N THR A 125 6.36 -16.06 15.24
CA THR A 125 7.67 -15.60 14.74
C THR A 125 7.92 -16.20 13.37
N VAL A 126 8.73 -15.51 12.57
CA VAL A 126 9.17 -15.98 11.26
C VAL A 126 10.62 -16.44 11.38
N VAL A 127 10.91 -17.60 10.81
CA VAL A 127 12.26 -18.16 10.79
C VAL A 127 12.70 -18.34 9.35
N THR A 128 13.90 -17.86 9.03
CA THR A 128 14.55 -18.10 7.73
C THR A 128 15.39 -19.35 7.79
N VAL A 129 15.40 -20.11 6.69
CA VAL A 129 16.15 -21.36 6.59
C VAL A 129 17.02 -21.32 5.35
N ASP A 130 18.30 -21.66 5.53
CA ASP A 130 19.21 -21.93 4.41
C ASP A 130 19.38 -23.44 4.24
N TYR A 131 19.18 -23.91 3.01
CA TYR A 131 19.41 -25.28 2.60
C TYR A 131 20.73 -25.33 1.82
N GLY A 132 21.81 -25.68 2.53
CA GLY A 132 23.13 -25.84 1.94
C GLY A 132 23.25 -27.14 1.14
N PHE A 133 23.37 -27.03 -0.19
CA PHE A 133 23.60 -28.18 -1.10
C PHE A 133 25.07 -28.67 -1.11
N SER A 134 25.73 -28.70 0.04
CA SER A 134 27.10 -29.24 0.16
C SER A 134 27.08 -30.72 0.53
N SER A 135 28.23 -31.41 0.41
CA SER A 135 28.39 -32.86 0.62
C SER A 135 27.98 -33.39 2.01
N SER A 136 27.77 -32.49 2.97
CA SER A 136 26.96 -32.76 4.16
C SER A 136 25.66 -31.96 4.02
N GLU A 137 24.53 -32.62 3.78
CA GLU A 137 23.21 -31.99 3.82
C GLU A 137 23.10 -31.22 5.14
N ARG A 138 23.14 -29.89 5.05
CA ARG A 138 23.09 -28.99 6.20
C ARG A 138 21.96 -28.01 5.95
N TRP A 139 20.98 -28.05 6.83
CA TRP A 139 19.92 -27.07 6.92
C TRP A 139 20.04 -26.41 8.28
N THR A 140 19.90 -25.10 8.33
CA THR A 140 20.06 -24.34 9.56
C THR A 140 19.12 -23.15 9.54
N ALA A 141 18.46 -22.90 10.68
CA ALA A 141 17.73 -21.66 10.90
C ALA A 141 18.76 -20.52 10.95
N THR A 142 18.66 -19.60 10.01
CA THR A 142 19.66 -18.52 9.84
C THR A 142 19.31 -17.27 10.60
N ASP A 143 18.01 -16.97 10.70
CA ASP A 143 17.51 -15.77 11.36
C ASP A 143 16.10 -16.02 11.88
N GLN A 144 15.69 -15.26 12.90
CA GLN A 144 14.37 -15.32 13.50
C GLN A 144 13.87 -13.90 13.78
N SER A 145 12.66 -13.58 13.33
CA SER A 145 12.02 -12.31 13.63
C SER A 145 11.68 -12.19 15.11
N ASP A 146 11.49 -10.96 15.57
CA ASP A 146 10.79 -10.73 16.84
C ASP A 146 9.37 -11.31 16.79
N ALA A 147 8.84 -11.61 17.97
CA ALA A 147 7.50 -12.13 18.12
C ALA A 147 6.45 -11.07 17.78
N VAL A 148 5.61 -11.36 16.80
CA VAL A 148 4.41 -10.59 16.48
C VAL A 148 3.34 -10.91 17.52
N PRO A 149 2.96 -9.96 18.39
CA PRO A 149 1.98 -10.22 19.43
C PRO A 149 0.56 -10.34 18.87
N ALA A 150 -0.34 -10.91 19.66
CA ALA A 150 -1.77 -10.89 19.34
C ALA A 150 -2.29 -9.45 19.38
N GLY A 151 -3.21 -9.12 18.47
CA GLY A 151 -3.76 -7.77 18.37
C GLY A 151 -4.24 -7.42 16.97
N TRP A 152 -4.73 -6.20 16.83
CA TRP A 152 -5.18 -5.65 15.56
C TRP A 152 -4.07 -4.88 14.87
N TYR A 153 -4.03 -4.97 13.56
CA TYR A 153 -3.05 -4.30 12.72
C TYR A 153 -3.70 -3.79 11.43
N LEU A 154 -3.15 -2.73 10.87
CA LEU A 154 -3.40 -2.32 9.48
C LEU A 154 -2.13 -2.53 8.68
N LEU A 155 -2.26 -3.23 7.55
CA LEU A 155 -1.18 -3.45 6.59
C LEU A 155 -1.46 -2.61 5.34
N GLY A 156 -0.58 -1.65 5.05
CA GLY A 156 -0.57 -0.87 3.83
C GLY A 156 0.34 -1.52 2.80
N GLU A 157 -0.21 -1.84 1.64
CA GLU A 157 0.54 -2.44 0.52
C GLU A 157 0.44 -1.53 -0.71
N VAL A 158 1.56 -1.34 -1.41
CA VAL A 158 1.59 -0.73 -2.74
C VAL A 158 1.61 -1.86 -3.76
N ARG A 159 0.60 -1.88 -4.63
CA ARG A 159 0.35 -2.96 -5.60
C ARG A 159 -0.11 -2.40 -6.93
N GLU A 160 0.40 -2.97 -8.02
CA GLU A 160 -0.11 -2.68 -9.36
C GLU A 160 -0.88 -3.92 -9.82
N HIS A 161 -2.21 -3.82 -9.89
CA HIS A 161 -3.10 -4.97 -10.13
C HIS A 161 -2.96 -6.06 -9.04
N PHE A 162 -2.97 -7.34 -9.41
CA PHE A 162 -2.83 -8.47 -8.48
C PHE A 162 -1.39 -8.70 -8.01
N ASP A 163 -0.41 -8.00 -8.59
CA ASP A 163 0.99 -8.10 -8.20
C ASP A 163 1.34 -7.00 -7.20
N THR A 164 1.52 -7.43 -5.95
CA THR A 164 1.97 -6.54 -4.88
C THR A 164 3.47 -6.35 -4.97
N LYS A 165 3.92 -5.09 -5.00
CA LYS A 165 5.34 -4.75 -5.18
C LYS A 165 6.07 -4.60 -3.84
N ALA A 166 5.39 -4.09 -2.82
CA ALA A 166 5.99 -3.88 -1.50
C ALA A 166 4.93 -3.75 -0.39
N ILE A 167 5.37 -4.04 0.84
CA ILE A 167 4.69 -3.60 2.05
C ILE A 167 5.16 -2.17 2.31
N ALA A 168 4.23 -1.22 2.30
CA ALA A 168 4.54 0.18 2.60
C ALA A 168 4.56 0.44 4.10
N CYS A 169 3.61 -0.13 4.85
CA CYS A 169 3.56 0.00 6.30
C CYS A 169 2.84 -1.17 6.96
N ALA A 170 3.11 -1.40 8.24
CA ALA A 170 2.24 -2.16 9.12
C ALA A 170 2.16 -1.42 10.46
N VAL A 171 0.94 -1.15 10.92
CA VAL A 171 0.69 -0.41 12.16
C VAL A 171 -0.15 -1.24 13.10
N GLY A 172 0.16 -1.25 14.39
CA GLY A 172 -0.67 -1.93 15.38
C GLY A 172 -1.77 -1.02 15.89
N MET A 173 -2.91 -1.60 16.24
CA MET A 173 -4.10 -0.90 16.69
C MET A 173 -4.53 -1.44 18.05
N ASN A 174 -4.76 -0.55 19.02
CA ASN A 174 -5.34 -0.95 20.31
C ASN A 174 -6.80 -1.38 20.12
N GLU A 175 -7.54 -0.62 19.32
CA GLU A 175 -8.93 -0.86 18.96
C GLU A 175 -9.11 -0.47 17.48
N LEU A 176 -9.96 -1.20 16.75
CA LEU A 176 -10.32 -0.82 15.39
C LEU A 176 -11.41 0.26 15.42
N PRO A 177 -11.29 1.32 14.60
CA PRO A 177 -12.40 2.22 14.33
C PRO A 177 -13.63 1.47 13.82
N ASP A 178 -14.83 1.94 14.20
CA ASP A 178 -16.10 1.37 13.73
C ASP A 178 -16.22 1.41 12.19
N ASP A 179 -15.69 2.46 11.57
CA ASP A 179 -15.53 2.60 10.13
C ASP A 179 -14.07 2.96 9.80
N VAL A 180 -13.25 1.93 9.56
CA VAL A 180 -11.83 2.08 9.23
C VAL A 180 -11.63 2.86 7.93
N VAL A 181 -12.53 2.72 6.95
CA VAL A 181 -12.38 3.40 5.67
C VAL A 181 -12.60 4.90 5.86
N ALA A 182 -13.68 5.30 6.54
CA ALA A 182 -13.93 6.70 6.85
C ALA A 182 -12.77 7.31 7.65
N TRP A 183 -12.30 6.60 8.69
CA TRP A 183 -11.17 7.05 9.51
C TRP A 183 -9.88 7.26 8.69
N LEU A 184 -9.57 6.34 7.76
CA LEU A 184 -8.40 6.48 6.88
C LEU A 184 -8.48 7.77 6.04
N PHE A 185 -9.64 8.10 5.48
CA PHE A 185 -9.82 9.32 4.68
C PHE A 185 -9.86 10.61 5.51
N GLU A 186 -10.06 10.52 6.83
CA GLU A 186 -9.91 11.67 7.73
C GLU A 186 -8.44 11.99 8.07
N LEU A 187 -7.50 11.08 7.79
CA LEU A 187 -6.09 11.34 7.98
C LEU A 187 -5.57 12.31 6.91
N GLU A 188 -5.04 13.45 7.35
CA GLU A 188 -4.38 14.45 6.49
C GLU A 188 -3.27 13.76 5.67
N GLY A 189 -3.24 13.99 4.35
CA GLY A 189 -2.34 13.33 3.40
C GLY A 189 -2.72 11.89 2.97
N PHE A 190 -3.51 11.13 3.75
CA PHE A 190 -3.91 9.77 3.32
C PHE A 190 -4.96 9.84 2.21
N GLY A 191 -5.97 10.70 2.44
CA GLY A 191 -7.02 11.00 1.48
C GLY A 191 -6.60 12.02 0.44
N ALA A 192 -5.31 12.11 0.07
CA ALA A 192 -4.79 12.98 -1.00
C ALA A 192 -5.43 12.61 -2.35
N SER A 193 -6.67 13.05 -2.50
CA SER A 193 -7.62 12.76 -3.56
C SER A 193 -8.20 14.08 -4.10
N THR A 194 -7.93 15.20 -3.43
CA THR A 194 -8.47 16.51 -3.77
C THR A 194 -7.47 17.31 -4.60
N CYS A 195 -7.85 17.63 -5.82
CA CYS A 195 -7.11 18.50 -6.71
C CYS A 195 -7.80 19.86 -6.78
N LEU A 196 -7.13 20.93 -6.35
CA LEU A 196 -7.61 22.29 -6.56
C LEU A 196 -7.04 22.86 -7.86
N ALA A 197 -7.87 23.57 -8.62
CA ALA A 197 -7.51 24.35 -9.78
C ALA A 197 -7.95 25.80 -9.56
N GLY A 198 -7.09 26.77 -9.86
CA GLY A 198 -7.41 28.19 -9.69
C GLY A 198 -7.01 29.01 -10.90
N CYS A 199 -7.83 29.98 -11.28
CA CYS A 199 -7.50 30.93 -12.33
C CYS A 199 -7.06 32.25 -11.72
N SER A 200 -5.82 32.68 -12.01
CA SER A 200 -5.30 33.98 -11.57
C SER A 200 -5.89 35.18 -12.31
N SER A 201 -6.55 34.95 -13.46
CA SER A 201 -7.18 35.98 -14.29
C SER A 201 -8.59 36.31 -13.80
N CYS A 202 -9.47 35.30 -13.68
CA CYS A 202 -10.85 35.50 -13.22
C CYS A 202 -11.06 35.27 -11.72
N GLY A 203 -10.07 34.69 -11.01
CA GLY A 203 -10.13 34.41 -9.58
C GLY A 203 -10.95 33.17 -9.21
N SER A 204 -11.58 32.51 -10.19
CA SER A 204 -12.38 31.30 -9.96
C SER A 204 -11.52 30.11 -9.55
N GLN A 205 -12.12 29.23 -8.77
CA GLN A 205 -11.50 28.02 -8.23
C GLN A 205 -12.38 26.83 -8.49
N TRP A 206 -11.76 25.68 -8.70
CA TRP A 206 -12.41 24.41 -8.86
C TRP A 206 -11.70 23.35 -8.04
N ARG A 207 -12.42 22.29 -7.71
CA ARG A 207 -11.90 21.11 -7.05
C ARG A 207 -12.36 19.85 -7.73
N ALA A 208 -11.48 18.87 -7.85
CA ALA A 208 -11.81 17.50 -8.18
C ALA A 208 -11.45 16.63 -6.99
N GLU A 209 -12.27 15.62 -6.71
CA GLU A 209 -12.07 14.68 -5.61
C GLU A 209 -11.90 13.27 -6.19
N SER A 210 -11.11 12.43 -5.53
CA SER A 210 -11.00 11.00 -5.84
C SER A 210 -10.70 10.68 -7.31
N GLY A 211 -9.72 11.37 -7.89
CA GLY A 211 -9.31 11.10 -9.27
C GLY A 211 -10.32 11.51 -10.34
N ASP A 212 -11.38 12.25 -9.96
CA ASP A 212 -12.33 12.79 -10.93
C ASP A 212 -11.59 13.71 -11.92
N TRP A 213 -11.88 13.52 -13.19
CA TRP A 213 -11.46 14.46 -14.24
C TRP A 213 -12.35 15.70 -14.28
N THR A 214 -13.45 15.71 -13.52
CA THR A 214 -14.42 16.78 -13.45
C THR A 214 -14.08 17.68 -12.27
N PHE A 215 -13.73 18.91 -12.61
CA PHE A 215 -13.47 19.96 -11.65
C PHE A 215 -14.76 20.71 -11.37
N HIS A 216 -15.25 20.59 -10.14
CA HIS A 216 -16.43 21.29 -9.66
C HIS A 216 -16.06 22.66 -9.09
N PRO A 217 -16.88 23.71 -9.30
CA PRO A 217 -16.65 25.03 -8.75
C PRO A 217 -16.50 24.99 -7.23
N ASP A 218 -15.44 25.58 -6.70
CA ASP A 218 -15.23 25.72 -5.26
C ASP A 218 -15.55 27.16 -4.83
N GLY A 219 -16.70 27.33 -4.18
CA GLY A 219 -17.12 28.63 -3.64
C GLY A 219 -17.38 29.74 -4.68
N CYS A 220 -17.58 29.42 -5.96
CA CYS A 220 -17.86 30.38 -7.04
C CYS A 220 -18.98 29.91 -7.99
N ASP A 221 -19.59 30.87 -8.70
CA ASP A 221 -20.73 30.65 -9.62
C ASP A 221 -20.22 30.54 -11.06
N VAL A 222 -19.54 29.44 -11.37
CA VAL A 222 -18.96 29.12 -12.69
C VAL A 222 -19.32 27.69 -13.09
N GLY A 223 -19.08 27.31 -14.35
CA GLY A 223 -19.31 25.94 -14.82
C GLY A 223 -18.32 24.93 -14.22
N SER A 224 -18.76 23.68 -14.05
CA SER A 224 -17.84 22.55 -13.94
C SER A 224 -17.11 22.33 -15.27
N TRP A 225 -15.89 21.82 -15.24
CA TRP A 225 -15.13 21.54 -16.46
C TRP A 225 -14.31 20.26 -16.33
N VAL A 226 -14.04 19.61 -17.46
CA VAL A 226 -13.32 18.34 -17.49
C VAL A 226 -11.87 18.58 -17.89
N TYR A 227 -10.95 17.87 -17.24
CA TYR A 227 -9.50 17.89 -17.50
C TYR A 227 -9.12 17.63 -18.97
N ASP A 228 -10.03 17.08 -19.77
CA ASP A 228 -9.87 16.75 -21.20
C ASP A 228 -10.65 17.69 -22.16
N ASP A 229 -11.47 18.63 -21.65
CA ASP A 229 -12.40 19.47 -22.42
C ASP A 229 -11.92 20.93 -22.59
N ALA A 230 -10.61 21.17 -22.53
CA ALA A 230 -10.06 22.48 -22.86
C ALA A 230 -10.05 22.63 -24.40
N ASP A 231 -11.17 23.09 -24.96
CA ASP A 231 -11.38 23.34 -26.39
C ASP A 231 -10.19 24.13 -27.02
N ASP A 232 -9.63 23.61 -28.12
CA ASP A 232 -8.67 24.29 -29.02
C ASP A 232 -7.32 24.77 -28.43
N PHE A 233 -6.68 24.03 -27.50
CA PHE A 233 -5.36 24.39 -26.98
C PHE A 233 -4.15 23.63 -27.53
N HIS A 234 -3.00 24.32 -27.53
CA HIS A 234 -1.69 23.73 -27.77
C HIS A 234 -1.41 22.62 -26.75
N ALA A 235 -0.67 21.59 -27.17
CA ALA A 235 -0.46 20.32 -26.47
C ALA A 235 0.23 20.39 -25.09
N ASP A 236 0.38 21.58 -24.50
CA ASP A 236 1.13 21.82 -23.27
C ASP A 236 0.43 22.68 -22.20
N THR A 237 -0.86 23.02 -22.34
CA THR A 237 -1.57 23.80 -21.29
C THR A 237 -3.04 23.44 -21.12
N ILE A 238 -3.49 23.39 -19.86
CA ILE A 238 -4.91 23.31 -19.49
C ILE A 238 -5.41 24.71 -19.11
N ALA A 239 -6.40 25.23 -19.84
CA ALA A 239 -6.90 26.60 -19.70
C ALA A 239 -8.15 26.66 -18.81
N CYS A 240 -8.38 27.82 -18.18
CA CYS A 240 -9.63 28.10 -17.48
C CYS A 240 -10.79 28.14 -18.48
N PRO A 241 -11.93 27.46 -18.21
CA PRO A 241 -13.08 27.44 -19.13
C PRO A 241 -13.75 28.81 -19.28
N GLU A 242 -13.60 29.70 -18.29
CA GLU A 242 -14.29 31.00 -18.28
C GLU A 242 -13.53 32.11 -19.04
N CYS A 243 -12.21 32.04 -19.06
CA CYS A 243 -11.39 33.12 -19.61
C CYS A 243 -10.25 32.63 -20.49
N GLU A 244 -10.22 31.34 -20.85
CA GLU A 244 -9.28 30.73 -21.78
C GLU A 244 -7.80 30.99 -21.43
N THR A 245 -7.55 31.29 -20.16
CA THR A 245 -6.26 31.73 -19.63
C THR A 245 -6.03 31.09 -18.27
N GLY A 246 -4.83 30.56 -18.01
CA GLY A 246 -4.51 30.02 -16.69
C GLY A 246 -3.50 28.88 -16.70
N ARG A 247 -3.14 28.44 -15.49
CA ARG A 247 -2.37 27.23 -15.20
C ARG A 247 -3.03 26.58 -14.00
N VAL A 248 -3.28 25.28 -14.03
CA VAL A 248 -3.70 24.52 -12.85
C VAL A 248 -2.48 24.37 -11.92
N GLY A 249 -2.65 24.69 -10.64
CA GLY A 249 -1.62 24.55 -9.61
C GLY A 249 -2.19 23.80 -8.42
N PHE A 250 -1.40 22.90 -7.82
CA PHE A 250 -1.87 21.91 -6.85
C PHE A 250 -1.44 22.26 -5.44
N THR A 251 -2.29 21.95 -4.47
CA THR A 251 -1.90 21.90 -3.04
C THR A 251 -2.17 20.48 -2.57
N VAL A 252 -1.13 19.78 -2.12
CA VAL A 252 -1.26 18.51 -1.40
C VAL A 252 -1.52 18.89 0.06
N HIS A 253 -2.68 18.51 0.58
CA HIS A 253 -3.05 18.64 1.99
C HIS A 253 -2.85 17.28 2.66
#